data_AF-A0A7K9EP07-F1
#
_entry.id   AF-A0A7K9EP07-F1
#
_cell.length_a   1.000
_cell.length_b   1.000
_cell.length_c   1.000
_cell.angle_alpha   90.00
_cell.angle_beta   90.00
_cell.angle_gamma   90.00
#
_symmetry.space_group_name_H-M   'P 1'
#
loop_
_entity.id
_entity.type
_entity.pdbx_description
1 polymer ?
#
loop_
_entity_poly.entity_id
_entity_poly.type
_entity_poly.pdbx_seq_one_letter_code
_entity_poly.pdbx_strand_id
1 'polypeptide(L)'
;WMTQQSSSFLLPNATELLSLPEGRAVGLQWGVGDPRSRRKRYLSPHDMGVILDYHNQVRAQVSPPAANMEYMVWDEQLARAAEAWAAHCLWDHGPPQLMKYVGQNLSIQSGRYRSVVDMVKSWHQEKQHYSFPYPRECNPRCPSKCSGSVCSHYTQV
;
A
#
# COMPACT_ATOMS: atom_id res chain seq x y z
N TRP A 1 21.28 -38.83 47.31
CA TRP A 1 20.48 -39.38 48.42
C TRP A 1 20.54 -38.41 49.60
N MET A 2 19.51 -37.57 49.78
CA MET A 2 18.92 -37.18 51.07
C MET A 2 17.80 -36.16 50.81
N THR A 3 16.73 -36.27 51.59
CA THR A 3 15.50 -35.47 51.47
C THR A 3 15.09 -34.95 52.84
N GLN A 4 14.91 -33.63 52.96
CA GLN A 4 14.30 -32.94 54.11
C GLN A 4 13.86 -31.54 53.61
N GLN A 5 12.79 -30.91 54.11
CA GLN A 5 11.74 -31.38 55.03
C GLN A 5 10.45 -30.57 54.79
N SER A 6 9.27 -31.13 55.07
CA SER A 6 7.97 -30.47 54.91
C SER A 6 7.27 -30.24 56.25
N SER A 7 6.54 -29.13 56.41
CA SER A 7 5.62 -28.84 57.53
C SER A 7 4.67 -27.66 57.22
N SER A 8 3.51 -27.63 57.87
CA SER A 8 2.34 -26.78 57.56
C SER A 8 1.58 -26.39 58.87
N PHE A 9 0.60 -25.47 58.93
CA PHE A 9 -0.15 -24.75 57.88
C PHE A 9 0.02 -23.21 58.00
N LEU A 10 -0.93 -22.30 58.27
CA LEU A 10 -2.34 -22.30 58.74
C LEU A 10 -3.17 -21.18 58.04
N LEU A 11 -4.49 -21.21 58.21
CA LEU A 11 -5.50 -20.22 57.79
C LEU A 11 -6.48 -20.02 58.98
N PRO A 12 -7.15 -18.86 59.17
CA PRO A 12 -8.26 -18.34 58.32
C PRO A 12 -8.11 -16.80 58.07
N ASN A 13 -9.09 -16.00 57.59
CA ASN A 13 -10.55 -16.15 57.44
C ASN A 13 -11.11 -15.34 56.23
N ALA A 14 -12.37 -15.56 55.88
CA ALA A 14 -13.08 -14.91 54.78
C ALA A 14 -13.77 -13.58 55.17
N THR A 15 -14.34 -12.88 54.18
CA THR A 15 -15.15 -11.66 54.35
C THR A 15 -16.52 -11.86 53.69
N GLU A 16 -17.60 -11.42 54.35
CA GLU A 16 -18.98 -11.63 53.91
C GLU A 16 -19.46 -10.66 52.81
N LEU A 17 -20.59 -11.03 52.18
CA LEU A 17 -21.32 -10.25 51.19
C LEU A 17 -22.51 -9.51 51.83
N LEU A 18 -22.64 -8.21 51.62
CA LEU A 18 -23.85 -7.44 51.98
C LEU A 18 -24.30 -6.50 50.85
N SER A 19 -25.49 -6.83 50.31
CA SER A 19 -26.54 -5.97 49.71
C SER A 19 -26.22 -4.57 49.14
N LEU A 20 -26.61 -4.39 47.87
CA LEU A 20 -26.97 -3.10 47.24
C LEU A 20 -28.28 -2.52 47.83
N PRO A 21 -28.45 -1.19 47.86
CA PRO A 21 -29.22 -0.56 46.77
C PRO A 21 -28.70 0.83 46.31
N GLU A 22 -29.18 1.23 45.12
CA GLU A 22 -29.36 2.59 44.54
C GLU A 22 -28.36 3.74 44.79
N GLY A 23 -28.06 4.52 43.72
CA GLY A 23 -27.99 5.98 43.93
C GLY A 23 -26.89 6.85 43.28
N ARG A 24 -26.08 6.41 42.29
CA ARG A 24 -25.38 7.39 41.42
C ARG A 24 -24.87 6.84 40.09
N ALA A 25 -25.33 7.45 38.99
CA ALA A 25 -24.76 7.21 37.66
C ALA A 25 -23.47 8.02 37.50
N VAL A 26 -22.32 7.37 37.65
CA VAL A 26 -21.04 7.88 37.16
C VAL A 26 -20.86 7.32 35.75
N GLY A 27 -20.95 8.19 34.74
CA GLY A 27 -20.88 7.77 33.35
C GLY A 27 -19.54 7.12 33.02
N LEU A 28 -19.57 6.04 32.24
CA LEU A 28 -18.38 5.49 31.60
C LEU A 28 -17.86 6.54 30.60
N GLN A 29 -16.92 7.36 31.05
CA GLN A 29 -16.15 8.26 30.21
C GLN A 29 -15.26 7.40 29.30
N TRP A 30 -15.81 6.97 28.16
CA TRP A 30 -15.06 6.34 27.09
C TRP A 30 -13.87 7.24 26.77
N GLY A 31 -12.66 6.74 27.05
CA GLY A 31 -11.44 7.46 26.79
C GLY A 31 -11.36 7.77 25.31
N VAL A 32 -11.44 9.05 24.94
CA VAL A 32 -11.19 9.53 23.58
C VAL A 32 -9.70 9.29 23.34
N GLY A 33 -9.39 8.10 22.80
CA GLY A 33 -8.02 7.71 22.50
C GLY A 33 -7.43 8.72 21.54
N ASP A 34 -6.31 9.33 21.95
CA ASP A 34 -5.57 10.34 21.20
C ASP A 34 -5.54 9.97 19.70
N PRO A 35 -6.04 10.83 18.78
CA PRO A 35 -6.19 10.51 17.38
C PRO A 35 -4.83 10.27 16.73
N ARG A 36 -4.36 9.02 16.80
CA ARG A 36 -3.04 8.53 16.39
C ARG A 36 -2.59 9.20 15.09
N SER A 37 -1.74 10.21 15.24
CA SER A 37 -1.29 11.06 14.14
C SER A 37 -0.70 10.17 13.04
N ARG A 38 -1.37 10.15 11.88
CA ARG A 38 -0.85 9.48 10.68
C ARG A 38 0.33 10.29 10.16
N ARG A 39 1.51 10.04 10.74
CA ARG A 39 2.80 10.61 10.31
C ARG A 39 2.86 10.60 8.78
N LYS A 40 2.97 11.80 8.17
CA LYS A 40 3.09 11.95 6.71
C LYS A 40 4.23 11.06 6.24
N ARG A 41 3.92 10.05 5.42
CA ARG A 41 4.92 9.13 4.88
C ARG A 41 5.45 9.74 3.59
N TYR A 42 6.71 10.16 3.63
CA TYR A 42 7.51 10.41 2.43
C TYR A 42 8.12 9.07 1.96
N LEU A 43 8.54 8.97 0.70
CA LEU A 43 9.32 7.83 0.22
C LEU A 43 10.75 7.95 0.77
N SER A 44 11.24 6.94 1.48
CA SER A 44 12.66 6.90 1.87
C SER A 44 13.55 6.61 0.65
N PRO A 45 14.85 6.93 0.69
CA PRO A 45 15.78 6.54 -0.38
C PRO A 45 15.78 5.03 -0.67
N HIS A 46 15.44 4.19 0.33
CA HIS A 46 15.26 2.76 0.13
C HIS A 46 13.97 2.43 -0.65
N ASP A 47 12.85 3.09 -0.34
CA ASP A 47 11.60 2.95 -1.11
C ASP A 47 11.83 3.35 -2.57
N MET A 48 12.53 4.47 -2.83
CA MET A 48 12.87 4.96 -4.17
C MET A 48 13.66 3.91 -4.97
N GLY A 49 14.70 3.34 -4.36
CA GLY A 49 15.50 2.26 -4.96
C GLY A 49 14.66 1.03 -5.31
N VAL A 50 13.91 0.48 -4.34
CA VAL A 50 13.12 -0.75 -4.59
C VAL A 50 11.97 -0.52 -5.58
N ILE A 51 11.41 0.70 -5.67
CA ILE A 51 10.46 1.07 -6.73
C ILE A 51 11.15 1.01 -8.09
N LEU A 52 12.33 1.61 -8.25
CA LEU A 52 13.07 1.66 -9.52
C LEU A 52 13.54 0.27 -9.96
N ASP A 53 14.15 -0.48 -9.03
CA ASP A 53 14.63 -1.85 -9.25
C ASP A 53 13.49 -2.76 -9.70
N TYR A 54 12.30 -2.65 -9.10
CA TYR A 54 11.15 -3.44 -9.48
C TYR A 54 10.64 -3.11 -10.89
N HIS A 55 10.55 -1.81 -11.27
CA HIS A 55 10.19 -1.43 -12.64
C HIS A 55 11.18 -2.02 -13.65
N ASN A 56 12.48 -1.81 -13.44
CA ASN A 56 13.52 -2.34 -14.34
C ASN A 56 13.52 -3.88 -14.39
N GLN A 57 13.29 -4.55 -13.26
CA GLN A 57 13.16 -6.01 -13.21
C GLN A 57 12.01 -6.51 -14.09
N VAL A 58 10.83 -5.89 -14.02
CA VAL A 58 9.66 -6.37 -14.78
C VAL A 58 9.70 -5.96 -16.25
N ARG A 59 10.26 -4.80 -16.57
CA ARG A 59 10.52 -4.33 -17.96
C ARG A 59 11.46 -5.29 -18.70
N ALA A 60 12.47 -5.82 -18.01
CA ALA A 60 13.36 -6.85 -18.54
C ALA A 60 12.73 -8.24 -18.71
N GLN A 61 11.47 -8.45 -18.27
CA GLN A 61 10.77 -9.74 -18.25
C GLN A 61 9.44 -9.72 -19.04
N VAL A 62 9.23 -8.73 -19.90
CA VAL A 62 8.02 -8.66 -20.74
C VAL A 62 7.97 -9.77 -21.79
N SER A 63 6.75 -10.23 -22.10
CA SER A 63 6.49 -11.21 -23.16
C SER A 63 5.33 -10.70 -24.04
N PRO A 64 5.49 -10.62 -25.38
CA PRO A 64 6.70 -10.95 -26.14
C PRO A 64 7.88 -10.01 -25.80
N PRO A 65 9.13 -10.44 -26.02
CA PRO A 65 10.31 -9.62 -25.74
C PRO A 65 10.29 -8.30 -26.52
N ALA A 66 10.52 -7.19 -25.82
CA ALA A 66 10.54 -5.86 -26.41
C ALA A 66 11.90 -5.53 -27.05
N ALA A 67 11.89 -5.10 -28.32
CA ALA A 67 13.11 -4.81 -29.08
C ALA A 67 13.81 -3.49 -28.68
N ASN A 68 13.12 -2.59 -27.98
CA ASN A 68 13.66 -1.31 -27.49
C ASN A 68 13.01 -0.93 -26.14
N MET A 69 13.27 -1.73 -25.10
CA MET A 69 12.82 -1.43 -23.74
C MET A 69 13.92 -0.65 -23.00
N GLU A 70 13.71 0.65 -22.80
CA GLU A 70 14.70 1.52 -22.16
C GLU A 70 14.79 1.25 -20.65
N TYR A 71 16.00 1.40 -20.09
CA TYR A 71 16.26 1.29 -18.65
C TYR A 71 15.82 2.58 -17.94
N MET A 72 14.97 2.45 -16.92
CA MET A 72 14.50 3.59 -16.14
C MET A 72 15.56 4.08 -15.16
N VAL A 73 15.66 5.39 -15.01
CA VAL A 73 16.41 6.07 -13.94
C VAL A 73 15.44 6.87 -13.06
N TRP A 74 15.85 7.16 -11.83
CA TRP A 74 15.05 8.01 -10.94
C TRP A 74 15.19 9.49 -11.34
N ASP A 75 14.07 10.19 -11.50
CA ASP A 75 14.06 11.64 -11.74
C ASP A 75 13.47 12.40 -10.53
N GLU A 76 14.29 13.29 -10.00
CA GLU A 76 14.02 14.10 -8.81
C GLU A 76 12.94 15.17 -9.02
N GLN A 77 12.71 15.63 -10.25
CA GLN A 77 11.66 16.60 -10.58
C GLN A 77 10.30 15.91 -10.65
N LEU A 78 10.22 14.73 -11.28
CA LEU A 78 9.04 13.88 -11.29
C LEU A 78 8.68 13.42 -9.88
N ALA A 79 9.65 13.04 -9.06
CA ALA A 79 9.43 12.68 -7.65
C ALA A 79 8.79 13.83 -6.85
N ARG A 80 9.30 15.06 -6.98
CA ARG A 80 8.71 16.26 -6.34
C ARG A 80 7.33 16.60 -6.89
N ALA A 81 7.11 16.47 -8.19
CA ALA A 81 5.80 16.70 -8.81
C ALA A 81 4.75 15.68 -8.31
N ALA A 82 5.14 14.41 -8.15
CA ALA A 82 4.29 13.36 -7.61
C ALA A 82 3.97 13.58 -6.12
N GLU A 83 4.94 13.98 -5.27
CA GLU A 83 4.63 14.32 -3.87
C GLU A 83 3.71 15.54 -3.78
N ALA A 84 3.96 16.59 -4.59
CA ALA A 84 3.12 17.78 -4.63
C ALA A 84 1.67 17.45 -5.04
N TRP A 85 1.47 16.64 -6.08
CA TRP A 85 0.13 16.20 -6.48
C TRP A 85 -0.55 15.35 -5.40
N ALA A 86 0.14 14.35 -4.85
CA ALA A 86 -0.38 13.49 -3.80
C ALA A 86 -0.77 14.26 -2.51
N ALA A 87 -0.11 15.39 -2.23
CA ALA A 87 -0.42 16.24 -1.09
C ALA A 87 -1.80 16.93 -1.17
N HIS A 88 -2.43 17.00 -2.35
CA HIS A 88 -3.82 17.47 -2.48
C HIS A 88 -4.85 16.47 -1.95
N CYS A 89 -4.48 15.20 -1.73
CA CYS A 89 -5.38 14.11 -1.31
C CYS A 89 -6.60 13.89 -2.24
N LEU A 90 -6.50 14.29 -3.50
CA LEU A 90 -7.51 14.05 -4.54
C LEU A 90 -7.23 12.72 -5.25
N TRP A 91 -8.29 11.95 -5.52
CA TRP A 91 -8.20 10.74 -6.34
C TRP A 91 -8.50 11.06 -7.80
N ASP A 92 -7.58 11.78 -8.44
CA ASP A 92 -7.65 12.20 -9.85
C ASP A 92 -6.23 12.39 -10.41
N HIS A 93 -6.11 12.43 -11.74
CA HIS A 93 -4.83 12.62 -12.43
C HIS A 93 -4.43 14.10 -12.55
N GLY A 94 -3.13 14.38 -12.43
CA GLY A 94 -2.64 15.74 -12.60
C GLY A 94 -1.21 16.01 -12.11
N PRO A 95 -0.79 17.29 -12.14
CA PRO A 95 -1.58 18.45 -12.51
C PRO A 95 -1.77 18.56 -14.05
N PRO A 96 -2.90 19.10 -14.56
CA PRO A 96 -3.28 18.97 -15.98
C PRO A 96 -2.25 19.43 -17.01
N GLN A 97 -1.46 20.47 -16.68
CA GLN A 97 -0.42 21.00 -17.56
C GLN A 97 0.77 20.04 -17.80
N LEU A 98 0.98 19.06 -16.91
CA LEU A 98 2.00 18.02 -17.07
C LEU A 98 1.46 16.77 -17.78
N MET A 99 0.16 16.46 -17.66
CA MET A 99 -0.44 15.22 -18.18
C MET A 99 -0.40 15.06 -19.71
N LYS A 100 -0.03 16.11 -20.46
CA LYS A 100 0.24 16.02 -21.91
C LYS A 100 1.62 15.43 -22.22
N TYR A 101 2.55 15.46 -21.27
CA TYR A 101 3.97 15.13 -21.47
C TYR A 101 4.49 14.05 -20.51
N VAL A 102 3.81 13.82 -19.39
CA VAL A 102 4.20 12.89 -18.33
C VAL A 102 3.03 11.95 -18.02
N GLY A 103 3.29 10.63 -18.09
CA GLY A 103 2.35 9.61 -17.65
C GLY A 103 2.32 9.46 -16.12
N GLN A 104 1.21 8.98 -15.58
CA GLN A 104 1.03 8.86 -14.13
C GLN A 104 0.20 7.61 -13.79
N ASN A 105 0.74 6.77 -12.92
CA ASN A 105 -0.01 5.69 -12.28
C ASN A 105 -0.41 6.11 -10.85
N LEU A 106 -1.64 5.77 -10.43
CA LEU A 106 -2.17 6.13 -9.11
C LEU A 106 -2.45 4.88 -8.27
N SER A 107 -2.38 5.02 -6.95
CA SER A 107 -2.71 3.94 -6.00
C SER A 107 -3.27 4.52 -4.70
N ILE A 108 -4.35 3.91 -4.21
CA ILE A 108 -4.99 4.25 -2.93
C ILE A 108 -5.21 2.96 -2.13
N GLN A 109 -5.06 3.05 -0.80
CA GLN A 109 -5.33 1.92 0.09
C GLN A 109 -6.10 2.35 1.35
N SER A 110 -6.96 1.44 1.82
CA SER A 110 -7.69 1.54 3.07
C SER A 110 -7.51 0.25 3.90
N GLY A 111 -7.78 0.31 5.20
CA GLY A 111 -7.62 -0.84 6.09
C GLY A 111 -6.16 -1.14 6.45
N ARG A 112 -5.69 -2.36 6.16
CA ARG A 112 -4.34 -2.83 6.51
C ARG A 112 -3.27 -2.19 5.63
N TYR A 113 -2.09 -1.94 6.20
CA TYR A 113 -0.94 -1.41 5.47
C TYR A 113 -0.39 -2.43 4.45
N ARG A 114 -0.27 -1.98 3.19
CA ARG A 114 0.58 -2.54 2.14
C ARG A 114 1.75 -1.59 1.88
N SER A 115 2.91 -2.13 1.48
CA SER A 115 4.06 -1.29 1.10
C SER A 115 3.80 -0.56 -0.22
N VAL A 116 4.61 0.46 -0.53
CA VAL A 116 4.58 1.11 -1.85
C VAL A 116 4.96 0.13 -2.97
N VAL A 117 5.86 -0.82 -2.69
CA VAL A 117 6.25 -1.86 -3.63
C VAL A 117 5.06 -2.78 -3.96
N ASP A 118 4.14 -3.02 -3.01
CA ASP A 118 2.93 -3.81 -3.25
C ASP A 118 1.87 -3.05 -4.06
N MET A 119 1.90 -1.71 -4.05
CA MET A 119 1.13 -0.88 -4.98
C MET A 119 1.69 -1.00 -6.40
N VAL A 120 3.01 -0.83 -6.58
CA VAL A 120 3.66 -0.96 -7.90
C VAL A 120 3.50 -2.37 -8.48
N LYS A 121 3.60 -3.42 -7.65
CA LYS A 121 3.27 -4.80 -8.04
C LYS A 121 1.83 -4.94 -8.55
N SER A 122 0.87 -4.23 -7.97
CA SER A 122 -0.53 -4.31 -8.41
C SER A 122 -0.77 -3.69 -9.80
N TRP A 123 -0.03 -2.63 -10.16
CA TRP A 123 0.01 -2.11 -11.54
C TRP A 123 0.55 -3.15 -12.52
N HIS A 124 1.67 -3.81 -12.19
CA HIS A 124 2.24 -4.85 -13.05
C HIS A 124 1.34 -6.11 -13.17
N GLN A 125 0.53 -6.40 -12.16
CA GLN A 125 -0.39 -7.56 -12.16
C GLN A 125 -1.49 -7.46 -13.22
N GLU A 126 -1.83 -6.26 -13.72
CA GLU A 126 -2.80 -6.09 -14.82
C GLU A 126 -2.35 -6.80 -16.11
N LYS A 127 -1.06 -7.18 -16.24
CA LYS A 127 -0.54 -7.99 -17.35
C LYS A 127 -1.30 -9.30 -17.58
N GLN A 128 -1.93 -9.86 -16.53
CA GLN A 128 -2.74 -11.09 -16.63
C GLN A 128 -4.04 -10.87 -17.44
N HIS A 129 -4.43 -9.61 -17.63
CA HIS A 129 -5.60 -9.19 -18.39
C HIS A 129 -5.24 -8.53 -19.73
N TYR A 130 -4.02 -8.01 -19.86
CA TYR A 130 -3.51 -7.41 -21.09
C TYR A 130 -3.23 -8.48 -22.17
N SER A 131 -3.30 -8.10 -23.44
CA SER A 131 -2.79 -8.94 -24.54
C SER A 131 -2.08 -8.07 -25.58
N PHE A 132 -0.80 -8.38 -25.83
CA PHE A 132 -0.02 -7.65 -26.83
C PHE A 132 -0.61 -7.88 -28.24
N PRO A 133 -0.89 -6.82 -29.02
CA PRO A 133 -1.46 -6.95 -30.36
C PRO A 133 -0.41 -7.45 -31.36
N TYR A 134 -0.75 -8.47 -32.15
CA TYR A 134 0.13 -8.95 -33.21
C TYR A 134 0.12 -7.98 -34.40
N PRO A 135 1.21 -7.83 -35.19
CA PRO A 135 1.27 -6.86 -36.29
C PRO A 135 0.11 -6.96 -37.31
N ARG A 136 -0.37 -8.18 -37.58
CA ARG A 136 -1.54 -8.45 -38.45
C ARG A 136 -2.87 -7.87 -37.96
N GLU A 137 -2.92 -7.42 -36.70
CA GLU A 137 -4.11 -6.87 -36.04
C GLU A 137 -4.09 -5.33 -36.02
N CYS A 138 -2.99 -4.71 -36.46
CA CYS A 138 -2.79 -3.26 -36.41
C CYS A 138 -3.10 -2.61 -37.76
N ASN A 139 -4.29 -2.00 -37.90
CA ASN A 139 -4.67 -1.27 -39.12
C ASN A 139 -5.74 -0.20 -38.84
N PRO A 140 -5.48 1.11 -39.01
CA PRO A 140 -4.17 1.76 -39.14
C PRO A 140 -3.46 1.93 -37.77
N ARG A 141 -4.09 1.47 -36.68
CA ARG A 141 -3.55 1.47 -35.31
C ARG A 141 -3.73 0.08 -34.70
N CYS A 142 -2.90 -0.28 -33.73
CA CYS A 142 -3.08 -1.50 -32.96
C CYS A 142 -4.26 -1.38 -31.99
N PRO A 143 -5.08 -2.43 -31.79
CA PRO A 143 -6.11 -2.44 -30.76
C PRO A 143 -5.46 -2.57 -29.37
N SER A 144 -5.94 -1.78 -28.40
CA SER A 144 -5.68 -2.08 -27.00
C SER A 144 -6.57 -3.24 -26.56
N LYS A 145 -5.96 -4.29 -26.00
CA LYS A 145 -6.67 -5.49 -25.55
C LYS A 145 -6.49 -5.63 -24.04
N CYS A 146 -7.57 -5.43 -23.30
CA CYS A 146 -7.66 -5.67 -21.86
C CYS A 146 -8.93 -6.48 -21.58
N SER A 147 -8.81 -7.58 -20.84
CA SER A 147 -9.95 -8.40 -20.36
C SER A 147 -10.41 -8.04 -18.94
N GLY A 148 -9.68 -7.16 -18.26
CA GLY A 148 -9.99 -6.63 -16.94
C GLY A 148 -10.58 -5.21 -17.02
N SER A 149 -10.88 -4.62 -15.86
CA SER A 149 -11.37 -3.24 -15.77
C SER A 149 -10.29 -2.20 -16.11
N VAL A 150 -9.01 -2.51 -15.86
CA VAL A 150 -7.86 -1.64 -16.11
C VAL A 150 -6.68 -2.49 -16.57
N CYS A 151 -5.96 -2.00 -17.60
CA CYS A 151 -4.62 -2.47 -17.98
C CYS A 151 -3.65 -1.30 -18.24
N SER A 152 -4.10 -0.06 -18.02
CA SER A 152 -3.34 1.15 -18.35
C SER A 152 -2.11 1.34 -17.47
N HIS A 153 -2.16 0.89 -16.21
CA HIS A 153 -1.01 1.00 -15.32
C HIS A 153 0.08 0.03 -15.74
N TYR A 154 -0.25 -1.21 -16.11
CA TYR A 154 0.73 -2.16 -16.67
C TYR A 154 1.37 -1.63 -17.96
N THR A 155 0.59 -1.05 -18.88
CA THR A 155 1.16 -0.50 -20.14
C THR A 155 2.05 0.74 -19.95
N GLN A 156 2.11 1.29 -18.73
CA GLN A 156 2.96 2.42 -18.36
C GLN A 156 4.21 1.99 -17.55
N VAL A 157 4.30 0.73 -17.12
CA VAL A 157 5.41 0.14 -16.35
C VAL A 157 6.48 -0.44 -17.28
#